data_AF-R7WBS8-F1
#
_entry.id   AF-R7WBS8-F1
#
_cell.length_a   1.000
_cell.length_b   1.000
_cell.length_c   1.000
_cell.angle_alpha   90.00
_cell.angle_beta   90.00
_cell.angle_gamma   90.00
#
_symmetry.space_group_name_H-M   'P 1'
#
loop_
_entity.id
_entity.type
_entity.pdbx_description
1 polymer ?
#
loop_
_entity_poly.entity_id
_entity_poly.type
_entity_poly.pdbx_seq_one_letter_code
_entity_poly.pdbx_strand_id
1 'polypeptide(L)'
;MQLDIVRKNVVEISGRDAREVRVVACPYRICPLGAHIDHQGGIVTAMTINYGVLLGFVPSDDAEVVLQSGQFKGITRFRVDDLQKPIENRGNITWESYARGAVYALQNSGYDLRKVGIAYLLALENVNDLVLSPVDNIQLDKSIENRYLGLENGILDPSAILLSRYGYLTFMDCKTASPSYVYFSELSKSQQPQGRPPFKILLAFSGLQHNLPKSRGYNMRVFECKEAARALLCASGSEDAPILRKVDPGVYEAQKCILDENLAKRAEHYFSEMKRVVKGREAWARGDLQELGQLISASGRSSIVNYECGSKEMIQLYEILLKAPGVLGARDRAEEAAAYVGAEYERSQPELVSKIPADRRVLVCEPGDSAQVILQS
;
A
#
# COMPACT_ATOMS: atom_id res chain seq x y z
N MET A 1 -8.65 23.12 -5.64
CA MET A 1 -9.43 23.19 -4.38
C MET A 1 -8.69 22.58 -3.19
N GLN A 2 -8.45 21.26 -3.12
CA GLN A 2 -7.81 20.65 -1.93
C GLN A 2 -6.37 21.13 -1.69
N LEU A 3 -5.55 21.28 -2.73
CA LEU A 3 -4.20 21.85 -2.63
C LEU A 3 -4.20 23.27 -2.04
N ASP A 4 -5.22 24.07 -2.36
CA ASP A 4 -5.33 25.47 -1.95
C ASP A 4 -5.73 25.58 -0.47
N ILE A 5 -6.61 24.68 -0.01
CA ILE A 5 -6.93 24.51 1.41
C ILE A 5 -5.67 24.12 2.20
N VAL A 6 -4.90 23.15 1.70
CA VAL A 6 -3.64 22.72 2.33
C VAL A 6 -2.63 23.87 2.38
N ARG A 7 -2.46 24.62 1.28
CA ARG A 7 -1.58 25.81 1.24
C ARG A 7 -2.01 26.89 2.23
N LYS A 8 -3.30 27.23 2.26
CA LYS A 8 -3.88 28.20 3.21
C LYS A 8 -3.64 27.81 4.66
N ASN A 9 -3.86 26.54 5.01
CA ASN A 9 -3.64 26.04 6.37
C ASN A 9 -2.16 26.14 6.79
N VAL A 10 -1.21 25.88 5.90
CA VAL A 10 0.23 26.06 6.22
C VAL A 10 0.59 27.52 6.42
N VAL A 11 0.05 28.44 5.62
CA VAL A 11 0.23 29.89 5.83
C VAL A 11 -0.30 30.31 7.21
N GLU A 12 -1.49 29.84 7.58
CA GLU A 12 -2.10 30.14 8.89
C GLU A 12 -1.34 29.54 10.08
N ILE A 13 -0.69 28.38 9.91
CA ILE A 13 0.12 27.73 10.96
C ILE A 13 1.53 28.33 11.08
N SER A 14 2.14 28.77 9.97
CA SER A 14 3.55 29.16 9.90
C SER A 14 3.81 30.67 9.83
N GLY A 15 2.84 31.47 9.39
CA GLY A 15 3.01 32.89 9.10
C GLY A 15 3.88 33.21 7.87
N ARG A 16 4.28 32.19 7.09
CA ARG A 16 5.13 32.32 5.89
C ARG A 16 4.31 32.69 4.64
N ASP A 17 4.97 33.17 3.59
CA ASP A 17 4.28 33.53 2.35
C ASP A 17 3.72 32.27 1.66
N ALA A 18 2.52 32.38 1.07
CA ALA A 18 1.87 31.29 0.35
C ALA A 18 2.76 30.67 -0.75
N ARG A 19 3.65 31.46 -1.35
CA ARG A 19 4.64 31.07 -2.38
C ARG A 19 5.74 30.16 -1.83
N GLU A 20 6.06 30.26 -0.53
CA GLU A 20 7.02 29.37 0.13
C GLU A 20 6.43 28.00 0.42
N VAL A 21 5.09 27.86 0.40
CA VAL A 21 4.40 26.61 0.74
C VAL A 21 4.46 25.60 -0.40
N ARG A 22 5.22 24.54 -0.14
CA ARG A 22 5.38 23.37 -0.99
C ARG A 22 4.38 22.29 -0.55
N VAL A 23 3.99 21.39 -1.45
CA VAL A 23 3.05 20.31 -1.12
C VAL A 23 3.55 18.97 -1.67
N VAL A 24 3.62 17.93 -0.85
CA VAL A 24 3.76 16.55 -1.36
C VAL A 24 2.37 15.95 -1.57
N ALA A 25 2.12 15.46 -2.77
CA ALA A 25 0.99 14.58 -3.04
C ALA A 25 1.45 13.12 -2.93
N CYS A 26 0.88 12.39 -1.98
CA CYS A 26 1.16 10.97 -1.75
C CYS A 26 -0.13 10.17 -1.99
N PRO A 27 -0.30 9.52 -3.16
CA PRO A 27 -1.52 8.80 -3.51
C PRO A 27 -1.73 7.56 -2.62
N TYR A 28 -2.99 7.18 -2.45
CA TYR A 28 -3.33 5.84 -1.98
C TYR A 28 -3.06 4.81 -3.10
N ARG A 29 -2.79 3.57 -2.70
CA ARG A 29 -2.50 2.44 -3.60
C ARG A 29 -3.47 1.30 -3.42
N ILE A 30 -3.74 0.58 -4.50
CA ILE A 30 -4.36 -0.76 -4.50
C ILE A 30 -3.35 -1.82 -4.93
N CYS A 31 -3.56 -3.05 -4.44
CA CYS A 31 -2.87 -4.26 -4.88
C CYS A 31 -3.93 -5.24 -5.39
N PRO A 32 -4.27 -5.24 -6.70
CA PRO A 32 -5.29 -6.13 -7.25
C PRO A 32 -4.97 -7.62 -7.08
N LEU A 33 -3.69 -7.97 -7.25
CA LEU A 33 -3.11 -9.31 -7.18
C LEU A 33 -1.68 -9.23 -6.62
N GLY A 34 -1.24 -10.24 -5.89
CA GLY A 34 0.03 -10.23 -5.15
C GLY A 34 -0.13 -9.84 -3.67
N ALA A 35 -1.30 -10.09 -3.08
CA ALA A 35 -1.48 -9.91 -1.65
C ALA A 35 -0.51 -10.80 -0.87
N HIS A 36 0.12 -10.26 0.19
CA HIS A 36 0.91 -11.01 1.18
C HIS A 36 2.03 -11.91 0.65
N ILE A 37 2.61 -11.61 -0.51
CA ILE A 37 3.78 -12.31 -1.06
C ILE A 37 5.04 -11.44 -1.20
N ASP A 38 4.93 -10.14 -0.95
CA ASP A 38 6.04 -9.18 -1.08
C ASP A 38 7.17 -9.42 -0.05
N HIS A 39 6.81 -9.67 1.21
CA HIS A 39 7.74 -10.08 2.28
C HIS A 39 8.32 -11.49 2.10
N GLN A 40 7.96 -12.20 1.03
CA GLN A 40 8.59 -13.44 0.58
C GLN A 40 9.37 -13.27 -0.73
N GLY A 41 9.46 -12.04 -1.25
CA GLY A 41 10.08 -11.73 -2.54
C GLY A 41 9.25 -12.19 -3.74
N GLY A 42 7.92 -12.27 -3.62
CA GLY A 42 7.01 -12.56 -4.74
C GLY A 42 6.98 -11.43 -5.78
N ILE A 43 6.17 -11.61 -6.82
CA ILE A 43 5.85 -10.55 -7.79
C ILE A 43 4.45 -10.04 -7.45
N VAL A 44 4.29 -8.72 -7.29
CA VAL A 44 3.02 -8.09 -6.89
C VAL A 44 2.54 -7.10 -7.95
N THR A 45 1.24 -6.83 -7.96
CA THR A 45 0.63 -5.82 -8.84
C THR A 45 0.22 -4.59 -8.04
N ALA A 46 0.41 -3.42 -8.63
CA ALA A 46 0.22 -2.14 -7.96
C ALA A 46 -0.38 -1.09 -8.90
N MET A 47 -1.26 -0.26 -8.35
CA MET A 47 -1.79 0.93 -9.00
C MET A 47 -2.11 2.00 -7.94
N THR A 48 -1.68 3.23 -8.17
CA THR A 48 -2.10 4.40 -7.38
C THR A 48 -3.46 4.91 -7.85
N ILE A 49 -4.17 5.65 -7.00
CA ILE A 49 -5.47 6.25 -7.33
C ILE A 49 -5.49 7.77 -7.16
N ASN A 50 -6.51 8.42 -7.71
CA ASN A 50 -6.75 9.86 -7.63
C ASN A 50 -7.19 10.39 -6.23
N TYR A 51 -6.95 9.60 -5.17
CA TYR A 51 -7.11 9.98 -3.76
C TYR A 51 -5.81 9.72 -3.00
N GLY A 52 -5.52 10.49 -1.96
CA GLY A 52 -4.30 10.32 -1.18
C GLY A 52 -4.17 11.28 -0.01
N VAL A 53 -2.96 11.35 0.55
CA VAL A 53 -2.54 12.33 1.55
C VAL A 53 -1.87 13.51 0.84
N LEU A 54 -2.28 14.73 1.20
CA LEU A 54 -1.58 15.96 0.84
C LEU A 54 -0.84 16.49 2.08
N LEU A 55 0.49 16.58 2.01
CA LEU A 55 1.29 17.24 3.04
C LEU A 55 1.74 18.61 2.54
N GLY A 56 1.17 19.68 3.08
CA GLY A 56 1.72 21.02 2.91
C GLY A 56 2.86 21.26 3.91
N PHE A 57 3.93 21.91 3.46
CA PHE A 57 5.09 22.23 4.29
C PHE A 57 5.79 23.51 3.83
N VAL A 58 6.57 24.09 4.72
CA VAL A 58 7.48 25.22 4.45
C VAL A 58 8.80 24.96 5.23
N PRO A 59 9.98 25.30 4.68
CA PRO A 59 11.22 25.25 5.43
C PRO A 59 11.15 26.15 6.68
N SER A 60 11.85 25.71 7.74
CA SER A 60 12.13 26.48 8.94
C SER A 60 13.60 26.31 9.29
N ASP A 61 14.22 27.40 9.74
CA ASP A 61 15.65 27.51 10.04
C ASP A 61 16.03 26.85 11.37
N ASP A 62 15.05 26.57 12.25
CA ASP A 62 15.22 25.72 13.44
C ASP A 62 15.07 24.22 13.09
N ALA A 63 15.70 23.38 13.89
CA ALA A 63 15.58 21.93 13.90
C ALA A 63 14.27 21.42 14.56
N GLU A 64 13.46 22.26 15.20
CA GLU A 64 12.08 21.87 15.56
C GLU A 64 11.21 21.61 14.32
N VAL A 65 10.38 20.58 14.40
CA VAL A 65 9.26 20.32 13.49
C VAL A 65 7.97 20.54 14.25
N VAL A 66 7.15 21.45 13.76
CA VAL A 66 5.76 21.65 14.21
C VAL A 66 4.85 20.97 13.20
N LEU A 67 4.01 20.04 13.65
CA LEU A 67 3.21 19.19 12.79
C LEU A 67 1.76 19.09 13.27
N GLN A 68 0.81 19.31 12.36
CA GLN A 68 -0.62 19.27 12.62
C GLN A 68 -1.34 18.48 11.52
N SER A 69 -2.35 17.69 11.91
CA SER A 69 -3.18 16.94 10.98
C SER A 69 -4.51 17.64 10.71
N GLY A 70 -5.01 17.55 9.48
CA GLY A 70 -6.39 17.91 9.14
C GLY A 70 -7.44 16.86 9.53
N GLN A 71 -7.01 15.71 10.08
CA GLN A 71 -7.87 14.58 10.46
C GLN A 71 -7.78 14.25 11.96
N PHE A 72 -6.60 14.42 12.57
CA PHE A 72 -6.36 14.16 13.99
C PHE A 72 -6.18 15.48 14.76
N LYS A 73 -6.77 15.55 15.97
CA LYS A 73 -6.64 16.73 16.84
C LYS A 73 -5.27 16.77 17.51
N GLY A 74 -4.72 17.98 17.66
CA GLY A 74 -3.46 18.25 18.36
C GLY A 74 -2.38 18.83 17.44
N ILE A 75 -1.29 19.29 18.06
CA ILE A 75 -0.07 19.73 17.38
C ILE A 75 1.07 18.93 17.99
N THR A 76 1.77 18.18 17.16
CA THR A 76 2.98 17.45 17.53
C THR A 76 4.18 18.36 17.38
N ARG A 77 5.13 18.28 18.32
CA ARG A 77 6.48 18.85 18.21
C ARG A 77 7.53 17.79 18.48
N PHE A 78 8.66 17.90 17.78
CA PHE A 78 9.87 17.11 17.98
C PHE A 78 11.05 17.80 17.31
N ARG A 79 12.28 17.44 17.67
CA ARG A 79 13.47 17.85 16.92
C ARG A 79 14.08 16.68 16.14
N VAL A 80 15.08 17.03 15.35
CA VAL A 80 15.61 16.27 14.20
C VAL A 80 17.11 15.98 14.36
N ASP A 81 17.77 16.83 15.15
CA ASP A 81 19.02 16.61 15.88
C ASP A 81 18.82 15.68 17.10
N ASP A 82 17.58 15.56 17.61
CA ASP A 82 17.20 14.47 18.53
C ASP A 82 17.43 13.11 17.84
N LEU A 83 18.33 12.28 18.40
CA LEU A 83 18.54 10.90 17.97
C LEU A 83 17.27 10.07 18.20
N GLN A 84 16.53 9.77 17.12
CA GLN A 84 15.32 8.97 17.20
C GLN A 84 15.68 7.49 17.46
N LYS A 85 14.82 6.77 18.17
CA LYS A 85 15.01 5.36 18.55
C LYS A 85 13.79 4.51 18.19
N PRO A 86 13.94 3.21 17.87
CA PRO A 86 12.82 2.31 17.60
C PRO A 86 11.76 2.29 18.71
N ILE A 87 10.50 2.07 18.34
CA ILE A 87 9.38 2.06 19.28
C ILE A 87 9.27 0.67 19.93
N GLU A 88 9.80 0.54 21.15
CA GLU A 88 9.79 -0.70 21.94
C GLU A 88 8.38 -1.26 22.17
N ASN A 89 7.47 -0.42 22.67
CA ASN A 89 6.07 -0.78 22.84
C ASN A 89 5.25 -0.31 21.64
N ARG A 90 5.01 -1.22 20.69
CA ARG A 90 4.18 -0.94 19.50
C ARG A 90 2.80 -0.36 19.84
N GLY A 91 2.24 -0.63 21.02
CA GLY A 91 0.98 -0.03 21.48
C GLY A 91 0.97 1.50 21.55
N ASN A 92 2.16 2.13 21.56
CA ASN A 92 2.36 3.57 21.54
C ASN A 92 2.46 4.15 20.10
N ILE A 93 2.31 3.33 19.05
CA ILE A 93 2.36 3.82 17.66
C ILE A 93 1.13 4.68 17.35
N THR A 94 1.41 5.90 16.91
CA THR A 94 0.49 7.00 16.61
C THR A 94 0.72 7.54 15.19
N TRP A 95 -0.11 8.48 14.73
CA TRP A 95 0.02 9.04 13.37
C TRP A 95 1.33 9.84 13.19
N GLU A 96 1.83 10.46 14.26
CA GLU A 96 3.13 11.14 14.25
C GLU A 96 4.33 10.18 14.39
N SER A 97 4.12 8.88 14.64
CA SER A 97 5.21 7.90 14.70
C SER A 97 5.87 7.70 13.33
N TYR A 98 5.10 7.66 12.24
CA TYR A 98 5.64 7.69 10.87
C TYR A 98 6.45 8.97 10.65
N ALA A 99 5.89 10.10 11.09
CA ALA A 99 6.52 11.41 11.12
C ALA A 99 7.61 11.58 12.21
N ARG A 100 8.16 10.48 12.74
CA ARG A 100 9.45 10.41 13.46
C ARG A 100 10.38 9.36 12.86
N GLY A 101 9.80 8.23 12.46
CA GLY A 101 10.51 7.05 11.98
C GLY A 101 11.38 7.22 10.75
N ALA A 102 11.21 8.27 9.94
CA ALA A 102 12.14 8.57 8.85
C ALA A 102 13.16 9.70 9.09
N VAL A 103 13.12 10.43 10.21
CA VAL A 103 14.40 10.99 10.74
C VAL A 103 15.25 9.82 11.19
N TYR A 104 14.66 8.85 11.91
CA TYR A 104 15.38 7.62 12.23
C TYR A 104 15.92 6.92 10.96
N ALA A 105 15.12 6.70 9.93
CA ALA A 105 15.56 5.99 8.73
C ALA A 105 16.73 6.71 8.01
N LEU A 106 16.66 8.03 7.83
CA LEU A 106 17.70 8.80 7.17
C LEU A 106 18.94 9.07 8.07
N GLN A 107 18.77 9.29 9.38
CA GLN A 107 19.87 9.38 10.36
C GLN A 107 20.71 8.09 10.29
N ASN A 108 20.03 6.93 10.30
CA ASN A 108 20.67 5.62 10.19
C ASN A 108 21.17 5.27 8.77
N SER A 109 20.92 6.12 7.79
CA SER A 109 21.52 6.08 6.45
C SER A 109 22.64 7.11 6.25
N GLY A 110 23.05 7.83 7.31
CA GLY A 110 24.20 8.74 7.29
C GLY A 110 23.90 10.17 6.84
N TYR A 111 22.63 10.54 6.68
CA TYR A 111 22.24 11.92 6.36
C TYR A 111 22.15 12.75 7.65
N ASP A 112 22.78 13.92 7.67
CA ASP A 112 22.47 14.99 8.63
C ASP A 112 21.13 15.63 8.24
N LEU A 113 20.21 15.82 9.19
CA LEU A 113 18.79 16.02 8.88
C LEU A 113 18.14 17.18 9.61
N ARG A 114 17.15 17.78 8.94
CA ARG A 114 16.37 18.90 9.50
C ARG A 114 14.84 18.73 9.58
N LYS A 115 14.20 17.61 9.13
CA LYS A 115 12.74 17.26 9.26
C LYS A 115 12.48 15.73 9.01
N VAL A 116 11.23 15.17 9.13
CA VAL A 116 10.80 13.73 8.88
C VAL A 116 9.75 13.59 7.74
N GLY A 117 9.74 12.65 6.75
CA GLY A 117 9.51 11.16 6.66
C GLY A 117 8.05 10.56 6.80
N ILE A 118 7.31 9.80 5.93
CA ILE A 118 7.36 9.22 4.55
C ILE A 118 6.86 10.11 3.35
N ALA A 119 5.68 10.75 3.35
CA ALA A 119 5.31 11.71 2.28
C ALA A 119 6.13 13.01 2.44
N TYR A 120 5.99 13.58 3.61
CA TYR A 120 7.08 13.79 4.55
C TYR A 120 8.54 13.45 4.07
N LEU A 121 9.00 12.24 3.64
CA LEU A 121 10.39 11.95 3.17
C LEU A 121 10.74 12.85 1.98
N LEU A 122 9.86 12.85 0.97
CA LEU A 122 10.00 13.69 -0.23
C LEU A 122 10.02 15.19 0.14
N ALA A 123 9.33 15.58 1.23
CA ALA A 123 9.45 16.93 1.78
C ALA A 123 10.84 17.19 2.40
N LEU A 124 11.56 16.17 2.88
CA LEU A 124 12.91 16.30 3.46
C LEU A 124 13.97 16.43 2.41
N GLU A 125 13.93 15.52 1.45
CA GLU A 125 14.77 15.56 0.27
C GLU A 125 14.67 16.96 -0.34
N ASN A 126 13.45 17.50 -0.39
CA ASN A 126 13.17 18.85 -0.87
C ASN A 126 13.55 20.02 0.07
N VAL A 127 13.65 19.87 1.41
CA VAL A 127 14.14 20.95 2.31
C VAL A 127 15.58 20.80 2.79
N ASN A 128 16.25 19.70 2.48
CA ASN A 128 17.67 19.45 2.75
C ASN A 128 18.47 19.27 1.44
N ASP A 129 17.85 19.57 0.29
CA ASP A 129 18.40 19.45 -1.08
C ASP A 129 19.04 18.09 -1.41
N LEU A 130 18.48 17.01 -0.85
CA LEU A 130 18.90 15.63 -1.14
C LEU A 130 18.23 15.14 -2.43
N VAL A 131 18.98 14.43 -3.27
CA VAL A 131 18.46 13.77 -4.48
C VAL A 131 18.56 12.26 -4.28
N LEU A 132 17.46 11.66 -3.82
CA LEU A 132 17.34 10.21 -3.65
C LEU A 132 16.57 9.59 -4.81
N SER A 133 16.87 8.32 -5.15
CA SER A 133 16.05 7.60 -6.11
C SER A 133 14.77 7.06 -5.45
N PRO A 134 13.71 6.79 -6.22
CA PRO A 134 12.54 6.06 -5.72
C PRO A 134 12.90 4.72 -5.05
N VAL A 135 13.99 4.06 -5.45
CA VAL A 135 14.45 2.78 -4.88
C VAL A 135 15.05 3.00 -3.48
N ASP A 136 15.80 4.09 -3.28
CA ASP A 136 16.35 4.45 -1.97
C ASP A 136 15.23 4.77 -0.99
N ASN A 137 14.22 5.54 -1.44
CA ASN A 137 13.04 5.86 -0.63
C ASN A 137 12.19 4.62 -0.28
N ILE A 138 12.16 3.59 -1.14
CA ILE A 138 11.55 2.29 -0.82
C ILE A 138 12.33 1.57 0.29
N GLN A 139 13.68 1.63 0.31
CA GLN A 139 14.46 1.02 1.40
C GLN A 139 14.41 1.85 2.69
N LEU A 140 14.32 3.18 2.60
CA LEU A 140 14.10 4.07 3.75
C LEU A 140 12.75 3.81 4.39
N ASP A 141 11.66 3.73 3.61
CA ASP A 141 10.33 3.39 4.12
C ASP A 141 10.29 2.01 4.77
N LYS A 142 10.85 0.99 4.10
CA LYS A 142 11.03 -0.34 4.68
C LYS A 142 11.84 -0.30 5.99
N SER A 143 12.81 0.61 6.13
CA SER A 143 13.54 0.84 7.38
C SER A 143 12.66 1.46 8.47
N ILE A 144 11.71 2.33 8.15
CA ILE A 144 10.71 2.81 9.12
C ILE A 144 9.90 1.61 9.63
N GLU A 145 9.26 0.88 8.71
CA GLU A 145 8.34 -0.19 9.08
C GLU A 145 9.05 -1.35 9.79
N ASN A 146 10.12 -1.90 9.20
CA ASN A 146 10.84 -3.05 9.77
C ASN A 146 11.67 -2.68 11.01
N ARG A 147 12.38 -1.54 11.03
CA ARG A 147 13.37 -1.22 12.09
C ARG A 147 12.89 -0.21 13.14
N TYR A 148 11.96 0.69 12.81
CA TYR A 148 11.42 1.67 13.75
C TYR A 148 10.07 1.27 14.35
N LEU A 149 9.16 0.69 13.55
CA LEU A 149 7.82 0.24 13.97
C LEU A 149 7.75 -1.28 14.28
N GLY A 150 8.70 -2.07 13.77
CA GLY A 150 8.82 -3.51 14.01
C GLY A 150 7.92 -4.40 13.14
N LEU A 151 7.29 -3.86 12.11
CA LEU A 151 6.41 -4.61 11.19
C LEU A 151 7.26 -5.28 10.09
N GLU A 152 7.15 -6.60 9.92
CA GLU A 152 7.97 -7.37 8.96
C GLU A 152 7.38 -7.39 7.54
N ASN A 153 6.87 -6.25 7.07
CA ASN A 153 6.35 -6.09 5.71
C ASN A 153 7.46 -6.07 4.66
N GLY A 154 7.08 -6.36 3.41
CA GLY A 154 7.93 -6.21 2.24
C GLY A 154 7.91 -4.78 1.70
N ILE A 155 8.01 -4.65 0.38
CA ILE A 155 8.12 -3.35 -0.30
C ILE A 155 6.89 -2.97 -1.13
N LEU A 156 5.79 -3.75 -1.09
CA LEU A 156 4.61 -3.51 -1.93
C LEU A 156 4.11 -2.07 -1.83
N ASP A 157 3.91 -1.58 -0.62
CA ASP A 157 3.27 -0.29 -0.34
C ASP A 157 4.10 0.92 -0.83
N PRO A 158 5.36 1.11 -0.40
CA PRO A 158 6.19 2.20 -0.92
C PRO A 158 6.48 2.06 -2.42
N SER A 159 6.65 0.83 -2.93
CA SER A 159 6.86 0.60 -4.37
C SER A 159 5.64 1.01 -5.19
N ALA A 160 4.44 0.69 -4.73
CA ALA A 160 3.20 1.12 -5.37
C ALA A 160 3.10 2.65 -5.39
N ILE A 161 3.38 3.31 -4.27
CA ILE A 161 3.27 4.78 -4.12
C ILE A 161 4.32 5.52 -4.96
N LEU A 162 5.57 5.05 -4.98
CA LEU A 162 6.70 5.76 -5.61
C LEU A 162 6.95 5.39 -7.08
N LEU A 163 6.45 4.24 -7.56
CA LEU A 163 6.75 3.75 -8.92
C LEU A 163 5.52 3.59 -9.83
N SER A 164 4.28 3.65 -9.33
CA SER A 164 3.10 3.54 -10.21
C SER A 164 3.02 4.67 -11.24
N ARG A 165 2.33 4.41 -12.36
CA ARG A 165 2.13 5.37 -13.46
C ARG A 165 0.67 5.40 -13.90
N TYR A 166 0.15 6.58 -14.21
CA TYR A 166 -1.23 6.74 -14.67
C TYR A 166 -1.57 5.84 -15.87
N GLY A 167 -2.64 5.04 -15.74
CA GLY A 167 -3.13 4.12 -16.78
C GLY A 167 -2.38 2.79 -16.92
N TYR A 168 -1.31 2.55 -16.15
CA TYR A 168 -0.57 1.29 -16.15
C TYR A 168 -0.88 0.46 -14.90
N LEU A 169 -0.93 -0.87 -15.06
CA LEU A 169 -0.77 -1.79 -13.94
C LEU A 169 0.73 -2.07 -13.77
N THR A 170 1.24 -1.77 -12.59
CA THR A 170 2.66 -1.92 -12.26
C THR A 170 2.90 -3.31 -11.68
N PHE A 171 3.82 -4.07 -12.26
CA PHE A 171 4.26 -5.37 -11.78
C PHE A 171 5.62 -5.22 -11.12
N MET A 172 5.67 -5.39 -9.80
CA MET A 172 6.87 -5.20 -8.98
C MET A 172 7.42 -6.56 -8.56
N ASP A 173 8.67 -6.86 -8.92
CA ASP A 173 9.38 -8.02 -8.37
C ASP A 173 10.01 -7.64 -7.02
N CYS A 174 9.39 -8.08 -5.92
CA CYS A 174 9.83 -7.71 -4.57
C CYS A 174 11.16 -8.35 -4.15
N LYS A 175 11.73 -9.27 -4.93
CA LYS A 175 13.09 -9.80 -4.73
C LYS A 175 14.16 -8.86 -5.29
N THR A 176 13.85 -8.08 -6.33
CA THR A 176 14.81 -7.22 -7.05
C THR A 176 14.47 -5.73 -7.00
N ALA A 177 13.33 -5.36 -6.40
CA ALA A 177 12.77 -4.00 -6.40
C ALA A 177 12.59 -3.41 -7.82
N SER A 178 12.37 -4.27 -8.82
CA SER A 178 12.29 -3.89 -10.23
C SER A 178 10.84 -3.77 -10.72
N PRO A 179 10.40 -2.59 -11.22
CA PRO A 179 9.09 -2.42 -11.83
C PRO A 179 9.09 -2.85 -13.31
N SER A 180 7.97 -3.43 -13.75
CA SER A 180 7.58 -3.49 -15.16
C SER A 180 6.15 -3.01 -15.32
N TYR A 181 5.86 -2.31 -16.41
CA TYR A 181 4.57 -1.63 -16.62
C TYR A 181 3.81 -2.29 -17.77
N VAL A 182 2.53 -2.60 -17.55
CA VAL A 182 1.65 -3.10 -18.61
C VAL A 182 0.48 -2.14 -18.76
N TYR A 183 0.23 -1.68 -19.98
CA TYR A 183 -0.89 -0.79 -20.27
C TYR A 183 -2.18 -1.57 -20.41
N PHE A 184 -3.33 -0.96 -20.07
CA PHE A 184 -4.62 -1.62 -20.28
C PHE A 184 -4.91 -1.80 -21.77
N SER A 185 -5.12 -3.03 -22.24
CA SER A 185 -5.30 -3.37 -23.66
C SER A 185 -4.14 -2.86 -24.54
N GLU A 186 -3.08 -3.66 -24.66
CA GLU A 186 -1.90 -3.23 -25.42
C GLU A 186 -2.20 -3.01 -26.92
N LEU A 187 -3.21 -3.69 -27.44
CA LEU A 187 -3.77 -3.50 -28.80
C LEU A 187 -4.41 -2.11 -29.00
N SER A 188 -4.74 -1.39 -27.92
CA SER A 188 -5.40 -0.07 -27.97
C SER A 188 -4.43 1.10 -27.78
N LYS A 189 -3.13 0.86 -27.53
CA LYS A 189 -2.11 1.91 -27.30
C LYS A 189 -2.02 2.97 -28.40
N SER A 190 -2.37 2.62 -29.64
CA SER A 190 -2.36 3.51 -30.81
C SER A 190 -3.73 4.12 -31.17
N GLN A 191 -4.79 3.77 -30.43
CA GLN A 191 -6.18 4.13 -30.77
C GLN A 191 -6.93 4.86 -29.64
N GLN A 192 -6.37 4.97 -28.43
CA GLN A 192 -6.94 5.83 -27.40
C GLN A 192 -6.48 7.29 -27.60
N PRO A 193 -7.36 8.24 -27.97
CA PRO A 193 -7.06 9.66 -27.78
C PRO A 193 -6.93 9.96 -26.29
N GLN A 194 -6.33 11.09 -25.92
CA GLN A 194 -6.18 11.48 -24.51
C GLN A 194 -7.55 11.50 -23.81
N GLY A 195 -7.76 10.57 -22.90
CA GLY A 195 -9.09 10.23 -22.39
C GLY A 195 -9.01 9.30 -21.18
N ARG A 196 -10.15 9.18 -20.48
CA ARG A 196 -10.25 8.40 -19.24
C ARG A 196 -10.07 6.89 -19.49
N PRO A 197 -9.50 6.14 -18.52
CA PRO A 197 -9.40 4.70 -18.62
C PRO A 197 -10.78 4.03 -18.76
N PRO A 198 -10.88 2.91 -19.49
CA PRO A 198 -12.14 2.20 -19.76
C PRO A 198 -12.62 1.31 -18.59
N PHE A 199 -12.25 1.68 -17.37
CA PHE A 199 -12.59 1.01 -16.11
C PHE A 199 -12.64 2.03 -14.97
N LYS A 200 -13.27 1.65 -13.86
CA LYS A 200 -13.28 2.40 -12.60
C LYS A 200 -12.82 1.49 -11.47
N ILE A 201 -12.28 2.08 -10.41
CA ILE A 201 -11.83 1.38 -9.22
C ILE A 201 -12.84 1.65 -8.11
N LEU A 202 -13.39 0.61 -7.50
CA LEU A 202 -14.31 0.74 -6.36
C LEU A 202 -13.55 0.49 -5.06
N LEU A 203 -13.52 1.47 -4.15
CA LEU A 203 -13.02 1.29 -2.78
C LEU A 203 -14.16 1.41 -1.78
N ALA A 204 -14.40 0.37 -0.99
CA ALA A 204 -15.34 0.40 0.12
C ALA A 204 -14.60 0.35 1.46
N PHE A 205 -15.00 1.21 2.40
CA PHE A 205 -14.35 1.35 3.70
C PHE A 205 -15.11 0.57 4.76
N SER A 206 -14.41 -0.29 5.52
CA SER A 206 -15.03 -1.12 6.55
C SER A 206 -15.44 -0.36 7.82
N GLY A 207 -14.94 0.87 8.02
CA GLY A 207 -15.15 1.66 9.24
C GLY A 207 -14.34 1.18 10.46
N LEU A 208 -13.52 0.14 10.30
CA LEU A 208 -12.68 -0.41 11.37
C LEU A 208 -11.51 0.52 11.69
N GLN A 209 -11.66 1.30 12.76
CA GLN A 209 -10.57 2.11 13.34
C GLN A 209 -9.66 1.23 14.22
N HIS A 210 -8.95 0.28 13.59
CA HIS A 210 -7.96 -0.54 14.27
C HIS A 210 -6.58 0.13 14.18
N ASN A 211 -6.01 0.51 15.34
CA ASN A 211 -4.58 0.77 15.41
C ASN A 211 -3.85 -0.54 15.02
N LEU A 212 -2.93 -0.44 14.06
CA LEU A 212 -2.15 -1.56 13.51
C LEU A 212 -1.36 -2.44 14.52
N PRO A 213 -0.88 -1.99 15.70
CA PRO A 213 0.06 -2.76 16.50
C PRO A 213 -0.56 -3.86 17.38
N LYS A 214 -1.90 -3.94 17.51
CA LYS A 214 -2.53 -4.91 18.43
C LYS A 214 -2.55 -6.35 17.90
N SER A 215 -2.44 -6.59 16.59
CA SER A 215 -2.47 -7.94 16.05
C SER A 215 -1.06 -8.55 16.02
N ARG A 216 -0.86 -9.67 16.72
CA ARG A 216 0.32 -10.54 16.52
C ARG A 216 0.29 -11.25 15.15
N GLY A 217 -0.83 -11.19 14.44
CA GLY A 217 -1.09 -11.91 13.20
C GLY A 217 -0.06 -11.64 12.10
N TYR A 218 0.23 -10.38 11.77
CA TYR A 218 1.06 -10.08 10.58
C TYR A 218 2.46 -10.71 10.66
N ASN A 219 3.28 -10.35 11.67
CA ASN A 219 4.61 -10.96 11.83
C ASN A 219 4.54 -12.50 12.02
N MET A 220 3.48 -13.04 12.63
CA MET A 220 3.29 -14.49 12.72
C MET A 220 3.08 -15.14 11.34
N ARG A 221 2.32 -14.50 10.44
CA ARG A 221 2.13 -14.99 9.06
C ARG A 221 3.44 -14.91 8.26
N VAL A 222 4.21 -13.84 8.43
CA VAL A 222 5.55 -13.71 7.83
C VAL A 222 6.49 -14.83 8.34
N PHE A 223 6.43 -15.15 9.63
CA PHE A 223 7.15 -16.27 10.23
C PHE A 223 6.69 -17.62 9.67
N GLU A 224 5.38 -17.92 9.65
CA GLU A 224 4.83 -19.16 9.07
C GLU A 224 5.26 -19.35 7.59
N CYS A 225 5.37 -18.28 6.79
CA CYS A 225 5.93 -18.37 5.44
C CYS A 225 7.42 -18.76 5.42
N LYS A 226 8.24 -18.20 6.32
CA LYS A 226 9.68 -18.51 6.46
C LYS A 226 9.89 -19.96 6.91
N GLU A 227 9.08 -20.44 7.85
CA GLU A 227 9.13 -21.83 8.32
C GLU A 227 8.72 -22.82 7.22
N ALA A 228 7.63 -22.51 6.49
CA ALA A 228 7.22 -23.29 5.32
C ALA A 228 8.30 -23.34 4.23
N ALA A 229 8.97 -22.21 3.96
CA ALA A 229 10.09 -22.15 3.03
C ALA A 229 11.27 -23.02 3.50
N ARG A 230 11.66 -22.94 4.78
CA ARG A 230 12.78 -23.74 5.32
C ARG A 230 12.50 -25.24 5.20
N ALA A 231 11.29 -25.70 5.54
CA ALA A 231 10.92 -27.11 5.42
C ALA A 231 11.09 -27.63 3.99
N LEU A 232 10.61 -26.89 2.99
CA LEU A 232 10.69 -27.27 1.58
C LEU A 232 12.12 -27.19 1.02
N LEU A 233 12.92 -26.21 1.44
CA LEU A 233 14.35 -26.10 1.08
C LEU A 233 15.17 -27.26 1.68
N CYS A 234 15.00 -27.55 2.98
CA CYS A 234 15.68 -28.69 3.62
C CYS A 234 15.28 -30.03 2.99
N ALA A 235 14.00 -30.24 2.65
CA ALA A 235 13.53 -31.45 1.97
C ALA A 235 14.02 -31.59 0.52
N SER A 236 14.53 -30.51 -0.09
CA SER A 236 15.17 -30.52 -1.42
C SER A 236 16.69 -30.42 -1.38
N GLY A 237 17.30 -30.47 -0.18
CA GLY A 237 18.76 -30.37 0.00
C GLY A 237 19.32 -28.98 -0.29
N SER A 238 18.50 -27.93 -0.20
CA SER A 238 18.89 -26.55 -0.50
C SER A 238 19.19 -25.77 0.78
N GLU A 239 20.36 -25.12 0.83
CA GLU A 239 20.80 -24.23 1.92
C GLU A 239 20.38 -22.77 1.72
N ASP A 240 19.43 -22.52 0.82
CA ASP A 240 19.06 -21.17 0.41
C ASP A 240 18.29 -20.39 1.51
N ALA A 241 18.23 -19.07 1.37
CA ALA A 241 17.56 -18.22 2.36
C ALA A 241 16.06 -18.59 2.48
N PRO A 242 15.51 -18.76 3.71
CA PRO A 242 14.16 -19.30 3.93
C PRO A 242 13.06 -18.27 3.61
N ILE A 243 12.81 -18.07 2.32
CA ILE A 243 11.69 -17.32 1.74
C ILE A 243 11.08 -18.13 0.59
N LEU A 244 9.77 -18.09 0.43
CA LEU A 244 9.07 -18.93 -0.55
C LEU A 244 9.47 -18.66 -2.01
N ARG A 245 10.07 -17.49 -2.34
CA ARG A 245 10.66 -17.23 -3.68
C ARG A 245 11.94 -18.03 -3.97
N LYS A 246 12.58 -18.66 -2.98
CA LYS A 246 13.72 -19.57 -3.19
C LYS A 246 13.31 -21.02 -3.44
N VAL A 247 12.09 -21.40 -3.07
CA VAL A 247 11.56 -22.74 -3.34
C VAL A 247 11.07 -22.81 -4.79
N ASP A 248 11.54 -23.80 -5.54
CA ASP A 248 11.06 -24.09 -6.88
C ASP A 248 9.58 -24.58 -6.84
N PRO A 249 8.69 -24.15 -7.75
CA PRO A 249 7.31 -24.61 -7.77
C PRO A 249 7.14 -26.12 -7.93
N GLY A 250 8.02 -26.81 -8.66
CA GLY A 250 8.01 -28.28 -8.76
C GLY A 250 8.40 -28.96 -7.46
N VAL A 251 9.41 -28.43 -6.74
CA VAL A 251 9.73 -28.85 -5.37
C VAL A 251 8.53 -28.66 -4.44
N TYR A 252 7.84 -27.51 -4.52
CA TYR A 252 6.63 -27.29 -3.72
C TYR A 252 5.53 -28.31 -4.04
N GLU A 253 5.16 -28.51 -5.30
CA GLU A 253 4.07 -29.44 -5.66
C GLU A 253 4.41 -30.89 -5.24
N ALA A 254 5.70 -31.28 -5.28
CA ALA A 254 6.16 -32.60 -4.86
C ALA A 254 6.28 -32.79 -3.33
N GLN A 255 6.63 -31.73 -2.59
CA GLN A 255 6.98 -31.81 -1.15
C GLN A 255 5.95 -31.18 -0.21
N LYS A 256 4.94 -30.45 -0.69
CA LYS A 256 3.96 -29.73 0.17
C LYS A 256 3.25 -30.57 1.23
N CYS A 257 3.20 -31.88 1.08
CA CYS A 257 2.65 -32.82 2.06
C CYS A 257 3.49 -32.95 3.35
N ILE A 258 4.72 -32.41 3.41
CA ILE A 258 5.53 -32.35 4.65
C ILE A 258 5.13 -31.19 5.58
N LEU A 259 4.27 -30.28 5.12
CA LEU A 259 3.94 -29.05 5.83
C LEU A 259 2.75 -29.25 6.77
N ASP A 260 2.93 -28.87 8.04
CA ASP A 260 1.83 -28.72 9.00
C ASP A 260 0.76 -27.74 8.49
N GLU A 261 -0.50 -27.92 8.92
CA GLU A 261 -1.69 -27.27 8.36
C GLU A 261 -1.52 -25.76 8.06
N ASN A 262 -1.02 -24.99 9.02
CA ASN A 262 -0.84 -23.54 8.85
C ASN A 262 0.28 -23.20 7.84
N LEU A 263 1.38 -23.97 7.85
CA LEU A 263 2.48 -23.80 6.90
C LEU A 263 2.03 -24.16 5.48
N ALA A 264 1.28 -25.25 5.33
CA ALA A 264 0.67 -25.67 4.07
C ALA A 264 -0.27 -24.60 3.51
N LYS A 265 -1.15 -24.03 4.36
CA LYS A 265 -2.01 -22.89 3.99
C LYS A 265 -1.21 -21.68 3.51
N ARG A 266 -0.13 -21.27 4.18
CA ARG A 266 0.68 -20.10 3.75
C ARG A 266 1.39 -20.36 2.43
N ALA A 267 1.96 -21.55 2.24
CA ALA A 267 2.60 -21.94 1.00
C ALA A 267 1.59 -21.99 -0.17
N GLU A 268 0.41 -22.59 0.04
CA GLU A 268 -0.66 -22.62 -0.96
C GLU A 268 -1.17 -21.20 -1.29
N HIS A 269 -1.26 -20.29 -0.31
CA HIS A 269 -1.52 -18.87 -0.61
C HIS A 269 -0.44 -18.31 -1.54
N TYR A 270 0.84 -18.41 -1.18
CA TYR A 270 1.95 -17.84 -1.93
C TYR A 270 2.04 -18.38 -3.37
N PHE A 271 2.05 -19.71 -3.53
CA PHE A 271 2.22 -20.33 -4.85
C PHE A 271 0.99 -20.15 -5.74
N SER A 272 -0.23 -20.16 -5.18
CA SER A 272 -1.42 -19.84 -5.95
C SER A 272 -1.55 -18.36 -6.30
N GLU A 273 -1.05 -17.45 -5.44
CA GLU A 273 -1.02 -16.00 -5.71
C GLU A 273 -0.02 -15.65 -6.81
N MET A 274 1.19 -16.22 -6.77
CA MET A 274 2.17 -16.11 -7.87
C MET A 274 1.57 -16.57 -9.21
N LYS A 275 0.83 -17.69 -9.22
CA LYS A 275 0.11 -18.18 -10.42
C LYS A 275 -1.00 -17.20 -10.86
N ARG A 276 -1.73 -16.57 -9.92
CA ARG A 276 -2.76 -15.55 -10.22
C ARG A 276 -2.15 -14.26 -10.79
N VAL A 277 -1.04 -13.77 -10.26
CA VAL A 277 -0.35 -12.55 -10.74
C VAL A 277 0.10 -12.70 -12.20
N VAL A 278 0.64 -13.85 -12.59
CA VAL A 278 1.02 -14.12 -13.99
C VAL A 278 -0.20 -14.05 -14.90
N LYS A 279 -1.29 -14.75 -14.58
CA LYS A 279 -2.53 -14.69 -15.37
C LYS A 279 -3.14 -13.29 -15.43
N GLY A 280 -3.10 -12.55 -14.33
CA GLY A 280 -3.60 -11.18 -14.25
C GLY A 280 -2.85 -10.22 -15.16
N ARG A 281 -1.54 -10.44 -15.37
CA ARG A 281 -0.74 -9.72 -16.36
C ARG A 281 -1.26 -9.91 -17.77
N GLU A 282 -1.58 -11.15 -18.13
CA GLU A 282 -2.09 -11.46 -19.47
C GLU A 282 -3.51 -10.93 -19.68
N ALA A 283 -4.41 -11.14 -18.70
CA ALA A 283 -5.78 -10.61 -18.71
C ALA A 283 -5.76 -9.08 -18.89
N TRP A 284 -4.93 -8.37 -18.12
CA TRP A 284 -4.75 -6.92 -18.22
C TRP A 284 -4.22 -6.48 -19.59
N ALA A 285 -3.20 -7.18 -20.13
CA ALA A 285 -2.65 -6.90 -21.46
C ALA A 285 -3.69 -7.10 -22.58
N ARG A 286 -4.58 -8.09 -22.44
CA ARG A 286 -5.74 -8.35 -23.33
C ARG A 286 -6.90 -7.36 -23.13
N GLY A 287 -6.93 -6.61 -22.02
CA GLY A 287 -8.07 -5.79 -21.63
C GLY A 287 -9.25 -6.59 -21.05
N ASP A 288 -9.02 -7.83 -20.63
CA ASP A 288 -10.04 -8.73 -20.06
C ASP A 288 -10.26 -8.42 -18.58
N LEU A 289 -11.19 -7.49 -18.32
CA LEU A 289 -11.63 -7.13 -16.98
C LEU A 289 -12.43 -8.25 -16.29
N GLN A 290 -12.97 -9.22 -17.04
CA GLN A 290 -13.80 -10.30 -16.47
C GLN A 290 -12.91 -11.40 -15.88
N GLU A 291 -11.91 -11.86 -16.63
CA GLU A 291 -10.87 -12.77 -16.10
C GLU A 291 -10.11 -12.10 -14.94
N LEU A 292 -9.74 -10.82 -15.09
CA LEU A 292 -9.08 -10.08 -14.02
C LEU A 292 -9.94 -9.97 -12.75
N GLY A 293 -11.23 -9.63 -12.87
CA GLY A 293 -12.14 -9.55 -11.72
C GLY A 293 -12.32 -10.90 -11.00
N GLN A 294 -12.34 -12.00 -11.75
CA GLN A 294 -12.34 -13.35 -11.19
C GLN A 294 -11.03 -13.68 -10.47
N LEU A 295 -9.87 -13.29 -11.03
CA LEU A 295 -8.57 -13.48 -10.40
C LEU A 295 -8.42 -12.66 -9.10
N ILE A 296 -8.86 -11.39 -9.09
CA ILE A 296 -8.88 -10.53 -7.89
C ILE A 296 -9.76 -11.15 -6.80
N SER A 297 -10.93 -11.67 -7.19
CA SER A 297 -11.83 -12.39 -6.27
C SER A 297 -11.17 -13.66 -5.72
N ALA A 298 -10.47 -14.43 -6.55
CA ALA A 298 -9.74 -15.62 -6.11
C ALA A 298 -8.56 -15.28 -5.18
N SER A 299 -7.87 -14.16 -5.39
CA SER A 299 -6.86 -13.61 -4.46
C SER A 299 -7.49 -13.27 -3.11
N GLY A 300 -8.56 -12.47 -3.09
CA GLY A 300 -9.29 -12.12 -1.87
C GLY A 300 -9.76 -13.34 -1.07
N ARG A 301 -10.35 -14.35 -1.74
CA ARG A 301 -10.69 -15.63 -1.10
C ARG A 301 -9.46 -16.35 -0.53
N SER A 302 -8.33 -16.34 -1.24
CA SER A 302 -7.10 -16.97 -0.75
C SER A 302 -6.51 -16.23 0.45
N SER A 303 -6.56 -14.90 0.50
CA SER A 303 -6.15 -14.11 1.66
C SER A 303 -7.01 -14.39 2.90
N ILE A 304 -8.30 -14.65 2.71
CA ILE A 304 -9.23 -15.02 3.79
C ILE A 304 -9.03 -16.47 4.27
N VAL A 305 -8.92 -17.43 3.34
CA VAL A 305 -8.94 -18.88 3.67
C VAL A 305 -7.54 -19.47 3.89
N ASN A 306 -6.56 -19.10 3.07
CA ASN A 306 -5.21 -19.67 3.08
C ASN A 306 -4.24 -18.76 3.86
N TYR A 307 -4.37 -17.44 3.73
CA TYR A 307 -3.59 -16.50 4.55
C TYR A 307 -4.24 -16.17 5.89
N GLU A 308 -5.50 -16.58 6.12
CA GLU A 308 -6.24 -16.38 7.37
C GLU A 308 -6.12 -14.92 7.87
N CYS A 309 -6.47 -13.99 6.98
CA CYS A 309 -6.39 -12.54 7.15
C CYS A 309 -7.74 -11.86 6.88
N GLY A 310 -7.96 -10.70 7.52
CA GLY A 310 -9.23 -9.98 7.55
C GLY A 310 -10.05 -10.28 8.81
N SER A 311 -10.85 -9.30 9.25
CA SER A 311 -11.86 -9.51 10.30
C SER A 311 -13.18 -10.01 9.71
N LYS A 312 -14.13 -10.41 10.57
CA LYS A 312 -15.49 -10.79 10.17
C LYS A 312 -16.17 -9.71 9.31
N GLU A 313 -15.97 -8.45 9.65
CA GLU A 313 -16.59 -7.29 9.00
C GLU A 313 -15.93 -7.00 7.65
N MET A 314 -14.61 -7.23 7.51
CA MET A 314 -13.92 -7.20 6.22
C MET A 314 -14.36 -8.34 5.30
N ILE A 315 -14.52 -9.56 5.83
CA ILE A 315 -15.00 -10.72 5.08
C ILE A 315 -16.43 -10.47 4.58
N GLN A 316 -17.31 -9.92 5.42
CA GLN A 316 -18.67 -9.55 5.03
C GLN A 316 -18.69 -8.45 3.95
N LEU A 317 -17.82 -7.44 4.05
CA LEU A 317 -17.70 -6.40 3.01
C LEU A 317 -17.21 -6.99 1.67
N TYR A 318 -16.26 -7.91 1.72
CA TYR A 318 -15.79 -8.66 0.56
C TYR A 318 -16.93 -9.49 -0.07
N GLU A 319 -17.73 -10.20 0.73
CA GLU A 319 -18.89 -10.96 0.24
C GLU A 319 -20.00 -10.08 -0.36
N ILE A 320 -20.11 -8.81 0.05
CA ILE A 320 -21.01 -7.81 -0.55
C ILE A 320 -20.43 -7.33 -1.89
N LEU A 321 -19.13 -7.03 -1.93
CA LEU A 321 -18.43 -6.63 -3.16
C LEU A 321 -18.55 -7.68 -4.28
N LEU A 322 -18.45 -8.99 -3.95
CA LEU A 322 -18.65 -10.07 -4.94
C LEU A 322 -20.06 -10.10 -5.57
N LYS A 323 -21.08 -9.57 -4.88
CA LYS A 323 -22.48 -9.53 -5.32
C LYS A 323 -22.81 -8.21 -6.04
N ALA A 324 -21.93 -7.22 -5.95
CA ALA A 324 -22.19 -5.88 -6.45
C ALA A 324 -22.18 -5.83 -7.99
N PRO A 325 -23.14 -5.12 -8.64
CA PRO A 325 -23.28 -5.13 -10.08
C PRO A 325 -22.01 -4.69 -10.83
N GLY A 326 -21.37 -5.62 -11.55
CA GLY A 326 -20.25 -5.34 -12.43
C GLY A 326 -18.85 -5.40 -11.81
N VAL A 327 -18.69 -5.72 -10.51
CA VAL A 327 -17.36 -5.91 -9.88
C VAL A 327 -16.54 -7.03 -10.53
N LEU A 328 -17.18 -7.96 -11.24
CA LEU A 328 -16.52 -8.97 -12.10
C LEU A 328 -16.37 -8.50 -13.56
N GLY A 329 -16.03 -7.22 -13.78
CA GLY A 329 -15.57 -6.71 -15.08
C GLY A 329 -16.63 -6.13 -16.02
N ALA A 330 -17.82 -5.73 -15.54
CA ALA A 330 -18.78 -5.01 -16.38
C ALA A 330 -18.44 -3.52 -16.48
N ARG A 331 -18.51 -2.95 -17.68
CA ARG A 331 -18.30 -1.51 -17.91
C ARG A 331 -19.49 -0.69 -17.39
N ASP A 332 -19.22 0.56 -17.04
CA ASP A 332 -20.20 1.63 -16.80
C ASP A 332 -21.23 1.42 -15.66
N ARG A 333 -21.04 0.42 -14.79
CA ARG A 333 -21.90 0.14 -13.61
C ARG A 333 -21.31 0.58 -12.26
N ALA A 334 -20.25 1.41 -12.27
CA ALA A 334 -19.50 1.76 -11.06
C ALA A 334 -20.34 2.46 -9.97
N GLU A 335 -21.22 3.38 -10.35
CA GLU A 335 -22.11 4.09 -9.42
C GLU A 335 -23.22 3.16 -8.86
N GLU A 336 -23.71 2.21 -9.66
CA GLU A 336 -24.66 1.19 -9.23
C GLU A 336 -24.02 0.23 -8.22
N ALA A 337 -22.77 -0.18 -8.47
CA ALA A 337 -21.97 -0.95 -7.53
C ALA A 337 -21.71 -0.18 -6.24
N ALA A 338 -21.38 1.11 -6.31
CA ALA A 338 -21.16 1.96 -5.14
C ALA A 338 -22.43 2.08 -4.28
N ALA A 339 -23.58 2.36 -4.90
CA ALA A 339 -24.86 2.43 -4.21
C ALA A 339 -25.26 1.09 -3.57
N TYR A 340 -25.10 -0.03 -4.28
CA TYR A 340 -25.35 -1.37 -3.77
C TYR A 340 -24.48 -1.70 -2.55
N VAL A 341 -23.15 -1.53 -2.67
CA VAL A 341 -22.21 -1.84 -1.59
C VAL A 341 -22.47 -0.94 -0.38
N GLY A 342 -22.75 0.35 -0.59
CA GLY A 342 -23.09 1.28 0.47
C GLY A 342 -24.35 0.85 1.24
N ALA A 343 -25.43 0.54 0.54
CA ALA A 343 -26.71 0.16 1.15
C ALA A 343 -26.67 -1.21 1.85
N GLU A 344 -26.06 -2.23 1.23
CA GLU A 344 -25.94 -3.56 1.81
C GLU A 344 -24.97 -3.58 3.01
N TYR A 345 -23.88 -2.81 2.96
CA TYR A 345 -22.95 -2.71 4.08
C TYR A 345 -23.51 -1.85 5.22
N GLU A 346 -24.27 -0.78 4.94
CA GLU A 346 -24.98 -0.02 5.99
C GLU A 346 -26.05 -0.87 6.69
N ARG A 347 -26.78 -1.73 5.97
CA ARG A 347 -27.71 -2.70 6.58
C ARG A 347 -26.98 -3.77 7.40
N SER A 348 -25.76 -4.12 7.01
CA SER A 348 -24.97 -5.21 7.62
C SER A 348 -24.12 -4.77 8.83
N GLN A 349 -23.61 -3.54 8.81
CA GLN A 349 -22.63 -3.00 9.75
C GLN A 349 -22.93 -1.52 10.11
N PRO A 350 -24.16 -1.17 10.54
CA PRO A 350 -24.59 0.22 10.73
C PRO A 350 -23.73 0.99 11.75
N GLU A 351 -23.24 0.32 12.80
CA GLU A 351 -22.36 0.93 13.80
C GLU A 351 -20.95 1.27 13.28
N LEU A 352 -20.47 0.61 12.24
CA LEU A 352 -19.19 0.95 11.61
C LEU A 352 -19.40 2.00 10.52
N VAL A 353 -20.46 1.86 9.72
CA VAL A 353 -20.80 2.78 8.63
C VAL A 353 -21.21 4.17 9.14
N SER A 354 -21.75 4.29 10.36
CA SER A 354 -22.01 5.58 11.02
C SER A 354 -20.73 6.32 11.44
N LYS A 355 -19.60 5.62 11.56
CA LYS A 355 -18.28 6.21 11.89
C LYS A 355 -17.52 6.69 10.64
N ILE A 356 -18.07 6.47 9.44
CA ILE A 356 -17.49 6.90 8.16
C ILE A 356 -18.31 8.08 7.62
N PRO A 357 -17.69 9.20 7.23
CA PRO A 357 -18.36 10.27 6.48
C PRO A 357 -19.07 9.71 5.25
N ALA A 358 -20.28 10.19 4.96
CA ALA A 358 -21.13 9.61 3.90
C ALA A 358 -20.45 9.68 2.51
N ASP A 359 -19.67 10.74 2.25
CA ASP A 359 -18.82 10.94 1.07
C ASP A 359 -17.65 9.96 0.94
N ARG A 360 -17.43 9.06 1.92
CA ARG A 360 -16.25 8.18 2.02
C ARG A 360 -16.57 6.73 2.35
N ARG A 361 -17.85 6.36 2.42
CA ARG A 361 -18.27 4.97 2.67
C ARG A 361 -17.84 4.05 1.53
N VAL A 362 -18.09 4.50 0.31
CA VAL A 362 -17.61 3.89 -0.94
C VAL A 362 -17.15 5.00 -1.87
N LEU A 363 -16.01 4.83 -2.54
CA LEU A 363 -15.42 5.76 -3.49
C LEU A 363 -15.31 5.11 -4.88
N VAL A 364 -15.73 5.84 -5.91
CA VAL A 364 -15.47 5.51 -7.32
C VAL A 364 -14.22 6.27 -7.76
N CYS A 365 -13.10 5.58 -7.79
CA CYS A 365 -11.77 6.15 -8.04
C CYS A 365 -11.36 5.98 -9.52
N GLU A 366 -10.45 6.87 -9.94
CA GLU A 366 -9.65 6.71 -11.16
C GLU A 366 -8.19 6.40 -10.77
N PRO A 367 -7.37 5.82 -11.67
CA PRO A 367 -5.92 5.73 -11.49
C PRO A 367 -5.31 7.10 -11.16
N GLY A 368 -4.28 7.09 -10.33
CA GLY A 368 -3.43 8.24 -10.03
C GLY A 368 -2.09 8.14 -10.76
N ASP A 369 -1.19 9.07 -10.46
CA ASP A 369 0.22 8.97 -10.81
C ASP A 369 1.04 8.55 -9.57
N SER A 370 2.38 8.57 -9.62
CA SER A 370 3.22 8.36 -8.42
C SER A 370 3.16 9.54 -7.43
N ALA A 371 3.69 9.31 -6.21
CA ALA A 371 3.96 10.39 -5.26
C ALA A 371 4.96 11.40 -5.84
N GLN A 372 4.74 12.69 -5.56
CA GLN A 372 5.55 13.79 -6.09
C GLN A 372 5.45 15.07 -5.24
N VAL A 373 6.49 15.91 -5.33
CA VAL A 373 6.49 17.27 -4.75
C VAL A 373 5.90 18.25 -5.76
N ILE A 374 4.76 18.85 -5.42
CA ILE A 374 4.06 19.88 -6.18
C ILE A 374 4.56 21.26 -5.72
N LEU A 375 5.39 21.88 -6.56
CA LEU A 375 5.82 23.28 -6.43
C LEU A 375 4.67 24.24 -6.78
N GLN A 376 4.85 25.54 -6.55
CA GLN A 376 4.03 26.55 -7.25
C GLN A 376 4.55 26.75 -8.66
N SER A 377 3.62 27.02 -9.58
CA SER A 377 3.82 27.42 -10.98
C SER A 377 3.58 28.91 -11.14
#